data_AF-A0A9J5XYQ7-F1
#
_entry.id   AF-A0A9J5XYQ7-F1
#
_cell.length_a   1.000
_cell.length_b   1.000
_cell.length_c   1.000
_cell.angle_alpha   90.00
_cell.angle_beta   90.00
_cell.angle_gamma   90.00
#
_symmetry.space_group_name_H-M   'P 1'
#
loop_
_entity.id
_entity.type
_entity.pdbx_description
1 polymer ?
#
loop_
_entity_poly.entity_id
_entity_poly.type
_entity_poly.pdbx_seq_one_letter_code
_entity_poly.pdbx_strand_id
1 'polypeptide(L)'
;MKEMMEKLDAIAKERMDFHLQEKLIERQAARRETGSILTEPQVYRRDKEEDEIVKILINYVSDAQQLPVLPIVGMGGLRKTTLAQMVFNDQRVIQHFDPKIWVCVSDNFEEKRLIKAC
;
A
#
# COMPACT_ATOMS: atom_id res chain seq x y z
N MET A 1 -25.16 -7.73 -32.34
CA MET A 1 -25.54 -8.56 -31.17
C MET A 1 -25.34 -10.04 -31.41
N LYS A 2 -25.86 -10.59 -32.52
CA LYS A 2 -25.74 -12.02 -32.86
C LYS A 2 -24.29 -12.53 -32.93
N GLU A 3 -23.42 -11.81 -33.64
CA GLU A 3 -21.99 -12.12 -33.73
C GLU A 3 -21.26 -12.13 -32.38
N MET A 4 -21.71 -11.32 -31.41
CA MET A 4 -21.10 -11.27 -30.08
C MET A 4 -21.46 -12.52 -29.27
N MET A 5 -22.69 -13.02 -29.40
CA MET A 5 -23.10 -14.27 -28.76
C MET A 5 -22.36 -15.47 -29.37
N GLU A 6 -22.24 -15.51 -30.71
CA GLU A 6 -21.50 -16.58 -31.39
C GLU A 6 -20.03 -16.66 -30.95
N LYS A 7 -19.39 -15.51 -30.73
CA LYS A 7 -18.03 -15.46 -30.16
C LYS A 7 -17.97 -15.97 -28.72
N LEU A 8 -18.96 -15.62 -27.89
CA LEU A 8 -19.01 -16.09 -26.51
C LEU A 8 -19.23 -17.62 -26.45
N ASP A 9 -20.07 -18.16 -27.32
CA ASP A 9 -20.32 -19.60 -27.41
C ASP A 9 -19.06 -20.37 -27.88
N ALA A 10 -18.31 -19.80 -28.83
CA ALA A 10 -17.03 -20.37 -29.26
C ALA A 10 -16.02 -20.46 -28.11
N ILE A 11 -15.89 -19.39 -27.30
CA ILE A 11 -15.03 -19.35 -26.11
C ILE A 11 -15.48 -20.37 -25.06
N ALA A 12 -16.80 -20.50 -24.84
CA ALA A 12 -17.35 -21.47 -23.89
C ALA A 12 -17.04 -22.92 -24.30
N LYS A 13 -17.08 -23.21 -25.60
CA LYS A 13 -16.73 -24.53 -26.14
C LYS A 13 -15.24 -24.82 -26.02
N GLU A 14 -14.39 -23.88 -26.42
CA GLU A 14 -12.94 -24.01 -26.34
C GLU A 14 -12.48 -24.23 -24.89
N ARG A 15 -13.10 -23.54 -23.93
CA ARG A 15 -12.87 -23.74 -22.49
C ARG A 15 -13.06 -25.21 -22.07
N MET A 16 -14.08 -25.89 -22.60
CA MET A 16 -14.35 -27.29 -22.28
C MET A 16 -13.28 -28.21 -22.87
N ASP A 17 -12.85 -27.95 -24.11
CA ASP A 17 -11.81 -28.75 -24.78
C ASP A 17 -10.48 -28.69 -24.02
N PHE A 18 -10.15 -27.52 -23.46
CA PHE A 18 -8.97 -27.33 -22.59
C PHE A 18 -9.18 -27.72 -21.12
N HIS A 19 -10.35 -28.26 -20.76
CA HIS A 19 -10.69 -28.69 -19.39
C HIS A 19 -10.49 -27.57 -18.35
N LEU A 20 -10.72 -26.31 -18.73
CA LEU A 20 -10.51 -25.15 -17.86
C LEU A 20 -11.61 -25.10 -16.78
N GLN A 21 -11.26 -25.60 -15.60
CA GLN A 21 -12.13 -25.54 -14.44
C GLN A 21 -12.21 -24.12 -13.89
N GLU A 22 -13.42 -23.67 -13.58
CA GLU A 22 -13.59 -22.49 -12.72
C GLU A 22 -13.19 -22.91 -11.32
N LYS A 23 -11.95 -22.62 -10.94
CA LYS A 23 -11.65 -22.54 -9.53
C LYS A 23 -12.20 -21.21 -9.06
N LEU A 24 -13.13 -21.26 -8.11
CA LEU A 24 -13.25 -20.17 -7.14
C LEU A 24 -11.92 -20.19 -6.37
N ILE A 25 -10.89 -19.59 -6.97
CA ILE A 25 -9.76 -19.14 -6.21
C ILE A 25 -10.41 -18.06 -5.37
N GLU A 26 -10.80 -18.39 -4.14
CA GLU A 26 -10.64 -17.42 -3.08
C GLU A 26 -9.22 -16.94 -3.30
N ARG A 27 -9.08 -15.76 -3.93
CA ARG A 27 -7.86 -15.01 -3.79
C ARG A 27 -7.85 -14.79 -2.28
N GLN A 28 -7.25 -15.73 -1.55
CA GLN A 28 -6.32 -15.36 -0.50
C GLN A 28 -5.46 -14.35 -1.22
N ALA A 29 -5.86 -13.07 -1.12
CA ALA A 29 -5.19 -11.98 -1.77
C ALA A 29 -3.78 -12.17 -1.27
N ALA A 30 -2.88 -12.65 -2.15
CA ALA A 30 -1.54 -13.07 -1.76
C ALA A 30 -1.04 -11.96 -0.86
N ARG A 31 -0.81 -12.28 0.42
CA ARG A 31 -0.80 -11.29 1.51
C ARG A 31 0.12 -10.17 1.07
N ARG A 32 -0.47 -9.05 0.62
CA ARG A 32 0.31 -8.02 -0.06
C ARG A 32 0.96 -7.22 1.05
N GLU A 33 2.11 -7.71 1.48
CA GLU A 33 2.94 -7.03 2.45
C GLU A 33 3.56 -5.80 1.79
N THR A 34 3.66 -4.70 2.54
CA THR A 34 4.36 -3.51 2.09
C THR A 34 5.53 -3.24 3.01
N GLY A 35 6.72 -3.10 2.46
CA GLY A 35 7.92 -2.69 3.20
C GLY A 35 8.12 -1.18 3.17
N SER A 36 9.15 -0.69 3.86
CA SER A 36 9.55 0.72 3.85
C SER A 36 10.27 1.13 2.55
N ILE A 37 10.82 0.16 1.80
CA ILE A 37 11.58 0.43 0.58
C ILE A 37 10.64 0.88 -0.53
N LEU A 38 10.92 2.05 -1.10
CA LEU A 38 10.25 2.54 -2.29
C LEU A 38 10.69 1.70 -3.50
N THR A 39 9.79 0.88 -4.03
CA THR A 39 10.07 0.01 -5.19
C THR A 39 10.03 0.76 -6.52
N GLU A 40 9.41 1.95 -6.53
CA GLU A 40 9.25 2.76 -7.73
C GLU A 40 10.44 3.71 -7.88
N PRO A 41 11.21 3.66 -8.98
CA PRO A 41 12.41 4.46 -9.14
C PRO A 41 12.12 5.96 -9.26
N GLN A 42 10.90 6.33 -9.64
CA GLN A 42 10.49 7.73 -9.72
C GLN A 42 8.99 7.89 -9.45
N VAL A 43 8.64 8.77 -8.52
CA VAL A 43 7.27 9.17 -8.23
C VAL A 43 7.10 10.62 -8.65
N TYR A 44 6.21 10.89 -9.59
CA TYR A 44 5.96 12.24 -10.06
C TYR A 44 4.81 12.91 -9.31
N ARG A 45 4.90 14.23 -9.12
CA ARG A 45 3.83 15.12 -8.64
C ARG A 45 3.39 14.92 -7.19
N ARG A 46 4.22 14.30 -6.35
CA ARG A 46 3.95 14.18 -4.90
C ARG A 46 4.88 15.04 -4.03
N ASP A 47 5.88 15.69 -4.64
CA ASP A 47 6.93 16.46 -3.97
C ASP A 47 6.37 17.53 -3.02
N LYS A 48 5.27 18.18 -3.39
CA LYS A 48 4.60 19.19 -2.54
C LYS A 48 3.98 18.57 -1.29
N GLU A 49 3.24 17.46 -1.45
CA GLU A 49 2.62 16.75 -0.33
C GLU A 49 3.68 16.14 0.59
N GLU A 50 4.74 15.56 0.02
CA GLU A 50 5.88 15.05 0.76
C GLU A 50 6.54 16.15 1.59
N ASP A 51 6.88 17.29 0.98
CA ASP A 51 7.53 18.39 1.68
C ASP A 51 6.67 18.98 2.81
N GLU A 52 5.36 19.10 2.60
CA GLU A 52 4.43 19.56 3.62
C GLU A 52 4.39 18.61 4.82
N ILE A 53 4.27 17.31 4.57
CA ILE A 53 4.27 16.30 5.63
C ILE A 53 5.61 16.30 6.39
N VAL A 54 6.74 16.33 5.67
CA VAL A 54 8.07 16.33 6.30
C VAL A 54 8.24 17.55 7.20
N LYS A 55 7.81 18.74 6.76
CA LYS A 55 7.82 19.95 7.57
C LYS A 55 6.98 19.82 8.83
N ILE A 56 5.79 19.21 8.73
CA ILE A 56 4.97 18.95 9.93
C ILE A 56 5.74 18.05 10.89
N LEU A 57 6.30 16.93 10.41
CA LEU A 57 6.99 15.95 11.27
C LEU A 57 8.20 16.54 11.99
N ILE A 58 9.05 17.31 11.32
CA ILE A 58 10.29 17.85 11.92
C ILE A 58 10.05 19.07 12.83
N ASN A 59 8.96 19.81 12.63
CA ASN A 59 8.67 21.03 13.41
C ASN A 59 7.76 20.79 14.61
N TYR A 60 7.09 19.62 14.71
CA TYR A 60 6.12 19.35 15.79
C TYR A 60 6.75 18.94 17.13
N VAL A 61 8.08 19.04 17.28
CA VAL A 61 8.83 18.50 18.44
C VAL A 61 8.73 19.38 19.70
N SER A 62 8.02 20.51 19.67
CA SER A 62 8.07 21.52 20.74
C SER A 62 7.14 21.29 21.95
N ASP A 63 6.05 20.52 21.83
CA ASP A 63 5.09 20.31 22.92
C ASP A 63 5.01 18.84 23.34
N ALA A 64 5.90 18.46 24.26
CA ALA A 64 6.11 17.10 24.77
C ALA A 64 4.92 16.46 25.52
N GLN A 65 3.71 17.04 25.46
CA GLN A 65 2.54 16.51 26.17
C GLN A 65 1.63 15.64 25.30
N GLN A 66 1.78 15.64 23.97
CA GLN A 66 0.92 14.84 23.08
C GLN A 66 1.74 14.12 22.02
N LEU A 67 1.36 12.87 21.71
CA LEU A 67 1.95 12.09 20.63
C LEU A 67 1.20 12.43 19.32
N PRO A 68 1.81 13.21 18.39
CA PRO A 68 1.12 13.63 17.18
C PRO A 68 0.88 12.45 16.23
N VAL A 69 -0.31 12.40 15.63
CA VAL A 69 -0.70 11.39 14.63
C VAL A 69 -1.11 12.10 13.35
N LEU A 70 -0.52 11.70 12.22
CA LEU A 70 -0.81 12.28 10.90
C LEU A 70 -1.40 11.21 9.95
N PRO A 71 -2.74 11.14 9.79
CA PRO A 71 -3.36 10.13 8.95
C PRO A 71 -3.31 10.51 7.45
N ILE A 72 -2.99 9.53 6.58
CA ILE A 72 -3.11 9.67 5.12
C ILE A 72 -4.34 8.88 4.66
N VAL A 73 -5.41 9.60 4.31
CA VAL A 73 -6.73 9.02 3.99
C VAL A 73 -7.06 9.21 2.51
N GLY A 74 -7.80 8.25 1.93
CA GLY A 74 -8.29 8.34 0.55
C GLY A 74 -8.69 6.97 -0.01
N MET A 75 -9.30 6.94 -1.19
CA MET A 75 -9.70 5.70 -1.85
C MET A 75 -8.52 4.74 -2.12
N GLY A 76 -8.82 3.46 -2.30
CA GLY A 76 -7.85 2.46 -2.74
C GLY A 76 -7.20 2.85 -4.07
N GLY A 77 -5.94 2.46 -4.28
CA GLY A 77 -5.22 2.73 -5.53
C GLY A 77 -4.61 4.14 -5.67
N LEU A 78 -4.87 5.07 -4.73
CA LEU A 78 -4.32 6.43 -4.77
C LEU A 78 -2.85 6.56 -4.31
N ARG A 79 -2.10 5.46 -4.24
CA ARG A 79 -0.66 5.44 -3.88
C ARG A 79 -0.38 6.15 -2.54
N LYS A 80 -1.26 5.97 -1.54
CA LYS A 80 -1.07 6.50 -0.17
C LYS A 80 0.17 5.93 0.49
N THR A 81 0.35 4.62 0.40
CA THR A 81 1.51 3.92 0.94
C THR A 81 2.81 4.37 0.27
N THR A 82 2.77 4.69 -1.03
CA THR A 82 3.90 5.28 -1.75
C THR A 82 4.31 6.63 -1.15
N LEU A 83 3.35 7.53 -0.88
CA LEU A 83 3.65 8.81 -0.21
C LEU A 83 4.25 8.60 1.18
N ALA A 84 3.71 7.66 1.96
CA ALA A 84 4.27 7.33 3.28
C ALA A 84 5.71 6.78 3.17
N GLN A 85 6.02 5.96 2.17
CA GLN A 85 7.38 5.48 1.90
C GLN A 85 8.32 6.62 1.50
N MET A 86 7.87 7.58 0.69
CA MET A 86 8.67 8.76 0.33
C MET A 86 9.05 9.55 1.57
N VAL A 87 8.07 9.94 2.38
CA VAL A 87 8.28 10.64 3.65
C VAL A 87 9.18 9.85 4.61
N PHE A 88 8.94 8.54 4.76
CA PHE A 88 9.74 7.68 5.64
C PHE A 88 11.22 7.68 5.25
N ASN A 89 11.52 7.74 3.95
CA ASN A 89 12.88 7.70 3.42
C ASN A 89 13.47 9.09 3.12
N ASP A 90 12.74 10.18 3.39
CA ASP A 90 13.26 11.54 3.25
C ASP A 90 14.44 11.74 4.23
N GLN A 91 15.53 12.32 3.74
CA GLN A 91 16.76 12.49 4.49
C GLN A 91 16.56 13.34 5.76
N ARG A 92 15.66 14.32 5.73
CA ARG A 92 15.33 15.19 6.88
C ARG A 92 14.63 14.40 7.97
N VAL A 93 13.74 13.47 7.58
CA VAL A 93 13.06 12.55 8.51
C VAL A 93 14.04 11.54 9.07
N ILE A 94 14.93 10.97 8.25
CA ILE A 94 16.00 10.06 8.69
C ILE A 94 16.91 10.71 9.74
N GLN A 95 17.22 12.00 9.59
CA GLN A 95 18.07 12.72 10.53
C GLN A 95 17.36 13.12 11.83
N HIS A 96 16.04 13.29 11.80
CA HIS A 96 15.25 13.71 12.97
C HIS A 96 14.78 12.54 13.84
N PHE A 97 14.50 11.39 13.24
CA PHE A 97 13.90 10.25 13.94
C PHE A 97 14.82 9.04 13.88
N ASP A 98 15.22 8.56 15.06
CA ASP A 98 15.92 7.28 15.25
C ASP A 98 15.48 6.68 16.61
N PRO A 99 14.87 5.47 16.65
CA PRO A 99 14.59 4.58 15.52
C PRO A 99 13.35 4.95 14.71
N LYS A 100 13.29 4.49 13.45
CA LYS A 100 12.09 4.54 12.59
C LYS A 100 11.56 3.13 12.31
N ILE A 101 10.26 2.92 12.50
CA ILE A 101 9.63 1.61 12.38
C ILE A 101 8.57 1.65 11.26
N TRP A 102 8.52 0.60 10.44
CA TRP A 102 7.50 0.43 9.40
C TRP A 102 6.78 -0.89 9.61
N VAL A 103 5.45 -0.86 9.76
CA VAL A 103 4.64 -2.05 10.03
C VAL A 103 3.47 -2.12 9.06
N CYS A 104 3.32 -3.27 8.39
CA CYS A 104 2.19 -3.55 7.51
C CYS A 104 1.12 -4.35 8.28
N VAL A 105 -0.10 -3.81 8.36
CA VAL A 105 -1.24 -4.46 9.01
C VAL A 105 -2.30 -4.79 7.96
N SER A 106 -2.78 -6.04 7.96
CA SER A 106 -3.83 -6.56 7.07
C SER A 106 -5.02 -7.04 7.90
N ASP A 107 -6.20 -7.15 7.30
CA ASP A 107 -7.47 -7.49 7.99
C ASP A 107 -7.37 -8.70 8.94
N ASN A 108 -6.63 -9.74 8.57
CA ASN A 108 -6.30 -10.86 9.45
C ASN A 108 -4.99 -10.59 10.23
N PHE A 109 -5.02 -9.70 11.22
CA PHE A 109 -3.86 -9.45 12.10
C PHE A 109 -4.00 -10.10 13.48
N GLU A 110 -2.86 -10.49 14.06
CA GLU A 110 -2.76 -10.88 15.46
C GLU A 110 -1.92 -9.82 16.19
N GLU A 111 -2.48 -9.22 17.24
CA GLU A 111 -1.83 -8.14 18.02
C GLU A 111 -0.44 -8.53 18.52
N LYS A 112 -0.28 -9.76 19.03
CA LYS A 112 1.01 -10.30 19.51
C LYS A 112 2.07 -10.37 18.41
N ARG A 113 1.67 -10.55 17.15
CA ARG A 113 2.59 -10.56 16.00
C ARG A 113 3.04 -9.15 15.64
N LEU A 114 2.18 -8.16 15.84
CA LEU A 114 2.47 -6.75 15.58
C LEU A 114 3.56 -6.23 16.51
N ILE A 115 3.44 -6.50 17.81
CA ILE A 115 4.40 -6.05 18.84
C ILE A 115 5.81 -6.62 18.60
N LYS A 116 5.90 -7.83 18.04
CA LYS A 116 7.17 -8.48 17.70
C LYS A 116 7.83 -7.96 16.41
N ALA A 117 7.09 -7.23 15.59
CA ALA A 117 7.59 -6.68 14.33
C ALA A 117 8.29 -5.32 14.51
N CYS A 118 8.15 -4.71 15.69
CA CYS A 118 8.78 -3.46 16.09
C CYS A 118 10.19 -3.66 16.63
#